data_AF-A0A2H0TBQ4-F1
#
_entry.id   AF-A0A2H0TBQ4-F1
#
_cell.length_a   1.000
_cell.length_b   1.000
_cell.length_c   1.000
_cell.angle_alpha   90.00
_cell.angle_beta   90.00
_cell.angle_gamma   90.00
#
_symmetry.space_group_name_H-M   'P 1'
#
loop_
_entity.id
_entity.type
_entity.pdbx_description
1 polymer ?
#
loop_
_entity_poly.entity_id
_entity_poly.type
_entity_poly.pdbx_seq_one_letter_code
_entity_poly.pdbx_strand_id
1 'polypeptide(L)'
;MENKTKQILEDLYMIDKKFKDQEDDLIKIINKLIETKPEIKVDEKFINELRRQLLTRARLVYPETSVFWASITNLNKLSYIAGGLAVLILIILPLTFNLISPASISFEYEVTSVEDGAFGVLTSSEENSSEFTYSVGSGSVLADNLTQEAVSEISRAVSSASGVGATSALMPTPLYEPEYRPTYINYDFVYEGEEFSLEESKLPVYKRKIEFSVSGTLARELSKIVNILDFSKLQNVVITELTAVENKDFGYIVRMNLEDNTFNIQKNWQRWPNDYIKPLAPCYGDVCIMEQAQVDPKDLPSESETITIANQFINKYSIDLSAYDEPELSENPEMELLRYIPQYVSVVYPLKIENKLVYDSIGNKTGLTMMIDVKEKKISSLSNGISALFESSNYETEQDTKTIIEIAKKGGQTYFYQHPNPTKTYVIKLGTPELILTEYWKYDSNNQTSEKLFIPAYKFPVTGMPEEIDYYSNSNRNIIVPVIKDLLINKNEDDPPNPYIGFERIDSESYDIGLPAIAE
;
A
#
# COMPACT_ATOMS: atom_id res chain seq x y z
N MET A 1 -3.63 -60.00 10.67
CA MET A 1 -3.37 -58.53 10.62
C MET A 1 -1.92 -58.25 10.30
N GLU A 2 -0.98 -58.89 10.99
CA GLU A 2 0.48 -58.75 10.81
C GLU A 2 0.96 -58.81 9.35
N ASN A 3 0.39 -59.72 8.53
CA ASN A 3 0.80 -59.88 7.14
C ASN A 3 0.39 -58.69 6.22
N LYS A 4 -0.68 -57.95 6.55
CA LYS A 4 -1.15 -56.80 5.75
C LYS A 4 -0.36 -55.53 6.07
N THR A 5 -0.04 -55.30 7.34
CA THR A 5 0.79 -54.15 7.76
C THR A 5 2.19 -54.24 7.17
N LYS A 6 2.76 -55.45 7.12
CA LYS A 6 4.09 -55.67 6.53
C LYS A 6 4.13 -55.38 5.03
N GLN A 7 3.09 -55.78 4.28
CA GLN A 7 3.00 -55.51 2.85
C GLN A 7 2.89 -54.00 2.55
N ILE A 8 2.11 -53.26 3.34
CA ILE A 8 1.99 -51.80 3.20
C ILE A 8 3.33 -51.11 3.49
N LEU A 9 4.09 -51.57 4.49
CA LEU A 9 5.41 -51.02 4.79
C LEU A 9 6.43 -51.31 3.68
N GLU A 10 6.44 -52.52 3.14
CA GLU A 10 7.31 -52.88 2.03
C GLU A 10 7.04 -52.01 0.79
N ASP A 11 5.77 -51.76 0.47
CA ASP A 11 5.37 -50.85 -0.62
C ASP A 11 5.80 -49.40 -0.35
N LEU A 12 5.65 -48.91 0.89
CA LEU A 12 6.12 -47.57 1.28
C LEU A 12 7.65 -47.44 1.18
N TYR A 13 8.39 -48.50 1.51
CA TYR A 13 9.87 -48.51 1.45
C TYR A 13 10.41 -48.56 0.02
N MET A 14 9.66 -49.11 -0.93
CA MET A 14 10.02 -49.06 -2.34
C MET A 14 9.91 -47.64 -2.91
N ILE A 15 9.04 -46.81 -2.34
CA ILE A 15 8.81 -45.43 -2.78
C ILE A 15 9.83 -44.48 -2.15
N ASP A 16 10.05 -44.56 -0.84
CA ASP A 16 11.11 -43.80 -0.16
C ASP A 16 11.74 -44.64 0.97
N LYS A 17 13.04 -44.89 0.84
CA LYS A 17 13.81 -45.68 1.81
C LYS A 17 13.87 -45.03 3.19
N LYS A 18 13.68 -43.70 3.29
CA LYS A 18 13.67 -42.97 4.58
C LYS A 18 12.49 -43.35 5.47
N PHE A 19 11.43 -43.94 4.92
CA PHE A 19 10.32 -44.44 5.74
C PHE A 19 10.72 -45.60 6.65
N LYS A 20 11.83 -46.30 6.35
CA LYS A 20 12.39 -47.30 7.27
C LYS A 20 12.81 -46.70 8.60
N ASP A 21 13.27 -45.44 8.60
CA ASP A 21 13.69 -44.75 9.81
C ASP A 21 12.50 -44.38 10.71
N GLN A 22 11.26 -44.54 10.22
CA GLN A 22 10.01 -44.23 10.91
C GLN A 22 9.05 -45.44 10.98
N GLU A 23 9.56 -46.66 10.81
CA GLU A 23 8.78 -47.91 10.75
C GLU A 23 7.80 -48.05 11.94
N ASP A 24 8.29 -47.82 13.17
CA ASP A 24 7.51 -47.99 14.39
C ASP A 24 6.29 -47.06 14.46
N ASP A 25 6.42 -45.83 13.96
CA ASP A 25 5.32 -44.85 13.95
C ASP A 25 4.35 -45.09 12.79
N LEU A 26 4.86 -45.55 11.64
CA LEU A 26 4.05 -46.00 10.53
C LEU A 26 3.19 -47.20 10.91
N ILE A 27 3.75 -48.18 11.64
CA ILE A 27 2.99 -49.34 12.16
C ILE A 27 1.83 -48.88 13.03
N LYS A 28 2.05 -47.95 13.96
CA LYS A 28 0.99 -47.42 14.85
C LYS A 28 -0.11 -46.74 14.05
N ILE A 29 0.25 -45.95 13.04
CA ILE A 29 -0.71 -45.23 12.19
C ILE A 29 -1.51 -46.21 11.33
N ILE A 30 -0.84 -47.17 10.69
CA ILE A 30 -1.47 -48.20 9.84
C ILE A 30 -2.43 -49.04 10.67
N ASN A 31 -2.03 -49.48 11.86
CA ASN A 31 -2.89 -50.27 12.74
C ASN A 31 -4.12 -49.46 13.19
N LYS A 32 -3.95 -48.19 13.56
CA LYS A 32 -5.05 -47.30 13.94
C LYS A 32 -6.03 -47.04 12.78
N LEU A 33 -5.54 -46.98 11.54
CA LEU A 33 -6.36 -46.84 10.34
C LEU A 33 -7.12 -48.13 9.99
N ILE A 34 -6.50 -49.30 10.16
CA ILE A 34 -7.15 -50.60 9.95
C ILE A 34 -8.23 -50.83 11.02
N GLU A 35 -7.97 -50.45 12.28
CA GLU A 35 -8.93 -50.56 13.39
C GLU A 35 -10.15 -49.65 13.20
N THR A 36 -9.95 -48.44 12.68
CA THR A 36 -11.05 -47.49 12.48
C THR A 36 -11.91 -47.79 11.25
N LYS A 37 -11.41 -48.58 10.28
CA LYS A 37 -12.16 -48.97 9.08
C LYS A 37 -11.82 -50.41 8.64
N PRO A 38 -12.35 -51.44 9.33
CA PRO A 38 -11.97 -52.84 9.15
C PRO A 38 -12.39 -53.45 7.80
N GLU A 39 -13.34 -52.84 7.08
CA GLU A 39 -13.85 -53.33 5.79
C GLU A 39 -13.10 -52.79 4.57
N ILE A 40 -12.11 -51.92 4.76
CA ILE A 40 -11.35 -51.38 3.63
C ILE A 40 -10.45 -52.48 3.03
N LYS A 41 -10.68 -52.79 1.76
CA LYS A 41 -9.70 -53.49 0.94
C LYS A 41 -8.51 -52.55 0.74
N VAL A 42 -7.32 -53.02 1.09
CA VAL A 42 -6.05 -52.32 0.83
C VAL A 42 -5.82 -52.40 -0.68
N ASP A 43 -6.47 -51.50 -1.40
CA ASP A 43 -6.33 -51.33 -2.84
C ASP A 43 -5.48 -50.09 -3.14
N GLU A 44 -5.14 -49.92 -4.41
CA GLU A 44 -4.27 -48.83 -4.87
C GLU A 44 -4.87 -47.44 -4.53
N LYS A 45 -6.20 -47.35 -4.44
CA LYS A 45 -6.90 -46.12 -4.06
C LYS A 45 -6.70 -45.80 -2.57
N PHE A 46 -6.75 -46.80 -1.71
CA PHE A 46 -6.44 -46.66 -0.29
C PHE A 46 -4.97 -46.26 -0.06
N ILE A 47 -4.03 -46.89 -0.79
CA ILE A 47 -2.59 -46.57 -0.69
C ILE A 47 -2.33 -45.12 -1.11
N ASN A 48 -2.96 -44.67 -2.20
CA ASN A 48 -2.83 -43.28 -2.68
C ASN A 48 -3.44 -42.26 -1.70
N GLU A 49 -4.55 -42.59 -1.05
CA GLU A 49 -5.16 -41.72 -0.04
C GLU A 49 -4.30 -41.66 1.23
N LEU A 50 -3.75 -42.80 1.67
CA LEU A 50 -2.81 -42.85 2.79
C LEU A 50 -1.54 -42.03 2.50
N ARG A 51 -1.01 -42.13 1.28
CA ARG A 51 0.13 -41.32 0.80
C ARG A 51 -0.17 -39.83 0.87
N ARG A 52 -1.36 -39.41 0.40
CA ARG A 52 -1.79 -38.01 0.46
C ARG A 52 -1.85 -37.50 1.90
N GLN A 53 -2.40 -38.29 2.81
CA GLN A 53 -2.52 -37.93 4.23
C GLN A 53 -1.16 -37.87 4.94
N LEU A 54 -0.25 -38.82 4.66
CA LEU A 54 1.10 -38.83 5.22
C LEU A 54 1.94 -37.64 4.73
N LEU A 55 1.89 -37.32 3.42
CA LEU A 55 2.61 -36.15 2.87
C LEU A 55 2.06 -34.82 3.40
N THR A 56 0.74 -34.72 3.57
CA THR A 56 0.10 -33.52 4.13
C THR A 56 0.51 -33.33 5.59
N ARG A 57 0.57 -34.41 6.39
CA ARG A 57 1.03 -34.33 7.79
C ARG A 57 2.53 -34.09 7.91
N ALA A 58 3.35 -34.69 7.05
CA ALA A 58 4.79 -34.46 7.05
C ALA A 58 5.14 -32.98 6.80
N ARG A 59 4.40 -32.30 5.91
CA ARG A 59 4.52 -30.84 5.68
C ARG A 59 4.06 -29.97 6.86
N LEU A 60 3.13 -30.45 7.68
CA LEU A 60 2.62 -29.72 8.84
C LEU A 60 3.50 -29.88 10.09
N VAL A 61 4.22 -30.99 10.21
CA VAL A 61 5.09 -31.27 11.37
C VAL A 61 6.51 -30.72 11.17
N TYR A 62 6.95 -30.52 9.92
CA TYR A 62 8.22 -29.88 9.60
C TYR A 62 8.01 -28.79 8.56
N PRO A 63 7.85 -27.50 8.96
CA PRO A 63 8.03 -26.42 8.00
C PRO A 63 9.44 -26.56 7.44
N GLU A 64 9.59 -26.55 6.11
CA GLU A 64 10.88 -26.69 5.45
C GLU A 64 11.84 -25.60 5.93
N THR A 65 12.63 -25.91 6.96
CA THR A 65 13.84 -25.17 7.27
C THR A 65 14.81 -25.46 6.14
N SER A 66 15.10 -24.43 5.35
CA SER A 66 16.05 -24.43 4.25
C SER A 66 17.27 -25.31 4.54
N VAL A 67 17.56 -26.21 3.62
CA VAL A 67 18.60 -27.24 3.67
C VAL A 67 20.02 -26.64 3.48
N PHE A 68 20.32 -25.52 4.13
CA PHE A 68 21.63 -24.87 4.06
C PHE A 68 22.62 -25.38 5.12
N TRP A 69 22.14 -26.04 6.18
CA TRP A 69 22.99 -26.47 7.32
C TRP A 69 23.38 -27.95 7.32
N ALA A 70 22.85 -28.76 6.40
CA ALA A 70 23.05 -30.21 6.43
C ALA A 70 24.40 -30.71 5.87
N SER A 71 25.31 -29.83 5.41
CA SER A 71 26.65 -30.23 4.94
C SER A 71 27.80 -29.95 5.91
N ILE A 72 27.54 -29.45 7.13
CA ILE A 72 28.61 -29.06 8.09
C ILE A 72 28.85 -30.10 9.19
N THR A 73 28.25 -31.30 9.11
CA THR A 73 28.32 -32.31 10.19
C THR A 73 29.62 -33.12 10.27
N ASN A 74 30.71 -32.69 9.62
CA ASN A 74 31.99 -33.41 9.69
C ASN A 74 33.21 -32.54 10.02
N LEU A 75 33.03 -31.53 10.89
CA LEU A 75 34.10 -30.64 11.33
C LEU A 75 34.12 -30.46 12.85
N ASN A 76 34.39 -31.54 13.58
CA ASN A 76 34.60 -31.55 15.03
C ASN A 76 35.85 -30.76 15.50
N LYS A 77 36.50 -30.02 14.61
CA LYS A 77 37.62 -29.12 14.90
C LYS A 77 37.38 -27.64 14.52
N LEU A 78 36.26 -27.30 13.85
CA LEU A 78 35.90 -25.91 13.51
C LEU A 78 34.83 -25.31 14.44
N SER A 79 34.21 -26.09 15.31
CA SER A 79 33.21 -25.61 16.29
C SER A 79 33.77 -24.54 17.24
N TYR A 80 35.06 -24.61 17.58
CA TYR A 80 35.73 -23.59 18.40
C TYR A 80 36.05 -22.29 17.63
N ILE A 81 36.20 -22.37 16.30
CA ILE A 81 36.45 -21.19 15.45
C ILE A 81 35.13 -20.50 15.11
N ALA A 82 34.05 -21.25 14.87
CA ALA A 82 32.71 -20.70 14.64
C ALA A 82 32.09 -20.12 15.92
N GLY A 83 32.28 -20.76 17.08
CA GLY A 83 31.87 -20.22 18.38
C GLY A 83 32.68 -18.98 18.77
N GLY A 84 33.99 -18.97 18.49
CA GLY A 84 34.84 -17.80 18.70
C GLY A 84 34.48 -16.62 17.79
N LEU A 85 34.12 -16.88 16.52
CA LEU A 85 33.68 -15.86 15.57
C LEU A 85 32.29 -15.30 15.90
N ALA A 86 31.33 -16.12 16.34
CA ALA A 86 30.01 -15.63 16.74
C ALA A 86 30.09 -14.76 18.01
N VAL A 87 30.96 -15.12 18.96
CA VAL A 87 31.21 -14.31 20.17
C VAL A 87 32.01 -13.05 19.83
N LEU A 88 32.98 -13.11 18.91
CA LEU A 88 33.66 -11.92 18.40
C LEU A 88 32.69 -11.00 17.64
N ILE A 89 31.77 -11.53 16.83
CA ILE A 89 30.74 -10.72 16.14
C ILE A 89 29.78 -10.10 17.17
N LEU A 90 29.36 -10.83 18.21
CA LEU A 90 28.51 -10.31 19.30
C LEU A 90 29.20 -9.30 20.22
N ILE A 91 30.54 -9.32 20.31
CA ILE A 91 31.34 -8.35 21.07
C ILE A 91 31.72 -7.15 20.20
N ILE A 92 32.05 -7.38 18.91
CA ILE A 92 32.41 -6.35 17.95
C ILE A 92 31.19 -5.54 17.55
N LEU A 93 30.01 -6.13 17.31
CA LEU A 93 28.78 -5.38 16.98
C LEU A 93 28.48 -4.23 17.96
N PRO A 94 28.44 -4.43 19.29
CA PRO A 94 28.23 -3.34 20.24
C PRO A 94 29.45 -2.43 20.41
N LEU A 95 30.69 -2.92 20.21
CA LEU A 95 31.90 -2.07 20.26
C LEU A 95 32.04 -1.17 19.02
N THR A 96 31.63 -1.64 17.83
CA THR A 96 31.56 -0.84 16.60
C THR A 96 30.33 0.06 16.58
N PHE A 97 29.20 -0.36 17.18
CA PHE A 97 28.04 0.52 17.38
C PHE A 97 28.32 1.71 18.31
N ASN A 98 29.28 1.58 19.24
CA ASN A 98 29.69 2.68 20.12
C ASN A 98 30.83 3.55 19.52
N LEU A 99 31.57 3.05 18.52
CA LEU A 99 32.65 3.79 17.83
C LEU A 99 32.17 4.55 16.59
N ILE A 100 31.08 4.08 15.99
CA ILE A 100 30.24 4.93 15.16
C ILE A 100 29.46 5.76 16.17
N SER A 101 29.91 6.99 16.49
CA SER A 101 28.94 7.98 16.97
C SER A 101 27.79 7.86 15.99
N PRO A 102 26.57 7.44 16.42
CA PRO A 102 25.46 7.51 15.51
C PRO A 102 25.49 8.95 15.04
N ALA A 103 25.75 9.17 13.75
CA ALA A 103 25.23 10.36 13.13
C ALA A 103 23.76 10.23 13.51
N SER A 104 23.34 10.99 14.51
CA SER A 104 21.97 11.02 14.95
C SER A 104 21.27 11.51 13.70
N ILE A 105 20.68 10.58 12.96
CA ILE A 105 19.76 10.91 11.89
C ILE A 105 18.61 11.51 12.67
N SER A 106 18.71 12.83 12.86
CA SER A 106 17.71 13.61 13.53
C SER A 106 16.59 13.73 12.52
N PHE A 107 15.46 13.10 12.83
CA PHE A 107 14.23 13.30 12.09
C PHE A 107 13.46 14.52 12.62
N GLU A 108 14.13 15.39 13.39
CA GLU A 108 13.55 16.61 13.91
C GLU A 108 12.95 17.44 12.77
N TYR A 109 11.77 17.97 13.05
CA TYR A 109 11.07 18.87 12.15
C TYR A 109 11.93 20.11 11.86
N GLU A 110 12.19 20.36 10.57
CA GLU A 110 12.93 21.54 10.11
C GLU A 110 12.33 22.05 8.80
N VAL A 111 12.19 23.37 8.68
CA VAL A 111 11.86 24.06 7.43
C VAL A 111 13.01 25.01 7.08
N THR A 112 13.71 24.74 5.98
CA THR A 112 14.75 25.62 5.46
C THR A 112 14.19 26.50 4.35
N SER A 113 14.22 27.82 4.53
CA SER A 113 13.86 28.74 3.44
C SER A 113 14.96 28.80 2.39
N VAL A 114 14.55 28.66 1.12
CA VAL A 114 15.39 28.80 -0.07
C VAL A 114 14.95 30.02 -0.88
N GLU A 115 15.63 30.31 -1.99
CA GLU A 115 15.30 31.46 -2.84
C GLU A 115 13.86 31.39 -3.40
N ASP A 116 13.26 32.54 -3.68
CA ASP A 116 11.94 32.63 -4.29
C ASP A 116 11.94 31.91 -5.65
N GLY A 117 10.92 31.10 -5.91
CA GLY A 117 10.83 30.29 -7.12
C GLY A 117 11.85 29.15 -7.23
N ALA A 118 12.52 28.72 -6.14
CA ALA A 118 13.56 27.69 -6.17
C ALA A 118 13.09 26.32 -6.70
N PHE A 119 11.79 26.05 -6.71
CA PHE A 119 11.23 24.81 -7.25
C PHE A 119 10.87 24.94 -8.75
N GLY A 120 11.33 26.02 -9.41
CA GLY A 120 11.05 26.30 -10.80
C GLY A 120 9.58 26.68 -11.05
N VAL A 121 9.17 26.65 -12.32
CA VAL A 121 7.78 26.83 -12.72
C VAL A 121 6.97 25.63 -12.23
N LEU A 122 5.83 25.88 -11.58
CA LEU A 122 5.06 24.81 -10.96
C LEU A 122 4.17 24.03 -11.94
N THR A 123 3.87 24.60 -13.12
CA THR A 123 3.14 23.90 -14.17
C THR A 123 4.05 22.97 -14.96
N SER A 124 3.51 21.80 -15.32
CA SER A 124 4.09 20.89 -16.30
C SER A 124 3.92 21.51 -17.70
N SER A 125 4.77 22.45 -18.08
CA SER A 125 4.78 23.01 -19.42
C SER A 125 5.36 21.98 -20.40
N GLU A 126 4.50 21.26 -21.13
CA GLU A 126 4.87 20.61 -22.39
C GLU A 126 4.59 21.57 -23.55
N GLU A 127 5.66 22.07 -24.18
CA GLU A 127 5.59 22.67 -25.51
C GLU A 127 5.75 21.62 -26.63
N ASN A 128 5.76 20.31 -26.32
CA ASN A 128 5.80 19.26 -27.33
C ASN A 128 5.10 17.98 -26.84
N SER A 129 3.81 17.88 -27.14
CA SER A 129 3.02 16.67 -26.98
C SER A 129 3.53 15.55 -27.90
N SER A 130 4.09 14.49 -27.34
CA SER A 130 4.21 13.20 -28.03
C SER A 130 3.91 12.06 -27.07
N GLU A 131 2.75 11.42 -27.32
CA GLU A 131 2.28 10.11 -26.84
C GLU A 131 2.66 9.68 -25.41
N PHE A 132 1.76 10.01 -24.49
CA PHE A 132 1.71 9.55 -23.11
C PHE A 132 1.58 8.01 -23.04
N THR A 133 2.61 7.33 -22.52
CA THR A 133 2.57 5.89 -22.26
C THR A 133 2.47 5.68 -20.75
N TYR A 134 1.46 4.93 -20.29
CA TYR A 134 1.19 4.65 -18.88
C TYR A 134 2.37 3.92 -18.21
N SER A 135 3.00 4.56 -17.22
CA SER A 135 3.91 3.92 -16.26
C SER A 135 3.22 3.89 -14.89
N VAL A 136 2.87 2.70 -14.42
CA VAL A 136 2.36 2.48 -13.06
C VAL A 136 3.55 2.63 -12.10
N GLY A 137 3.45 3.61 -11.20
CA GLY A 137 4.50 3.98 -10.26
C GLY A 137 4.98 2.81 -9.38
N SER A 138 6.18 2.34 -9.69
CA SER A 138 7.19 1.97 -8.69
C SER A 138 8.43 2.75 -9.08
N GLY A 139 8.91 3.62 -8.18
CA GLY A 139 10.15 4.38 -8.37
C GLY A 139 11.27 3.47 -8.83
N SER A 140 11.81 3.75 -10.01
CA SER A 140 12.98 3.08 -10.55
C SER A 140 13.77 4.08 -11.38
N VAL A 141 14.57 4.89 -10.69
CA VAL A 141 15.63 5.68 -11.30
C VAL A 141 16.81 4.75 -11.61
N LEU A 142 16.79 4.06 -12.74
CA LEU A 142 17.99 3.50 -13.42
C LEU A 142 17.63 3.09 -14.86
N ALA A 143 17.57 4.04 -15.79
CA ALA A 143 17.39 3.71 -17.21
C ALA A 143 18.18 4.62 -18.15
N ASP A 144 19.44 4.92 -17.82
CA ASP A 144 20.31 5.69 -18.73
C ASP A 144 20.91 4.85 -19.88
N ASN A 145 20.53 3.57 -20.05
CA ASN A 145 20.96 2.76 -21.20
C ASN A 145 20.20 1.43 -21.43
N LEU A 146 18.95 1.31 -20.98
CA LEU A 146 18.17 0.08 -21.19
C LEU A 146 17.36 0.19 -22.48
N THR A 147 17.47 -0.81 -23.36
CA THR A 147 16.65 -0.91 -24.56
C THR A 147 15.18 -1.11 -24.18
N GLN A 148 14.26 -0.69 -25.05
CA GLN A 148 12.80 -0.81 -24.85
C GLN A 148 12.36 -2.26 -24.52
N GLU A 149 13.09 -3.27 -25.01
CA GLU A 149 12.88 -4.69 -24.67
C GLU A 149 13.27 -5.03 -23.23
N ALA A 150 14.34 -4.42 -22.68
CA ALA A 150 14.78 -4.66 -21.30
C ALA A 150 13.81 -4.03 -20.27
N VAL A 151 13.22 -2.87 -20.59
CA VAL A 151 12.19 -2.23 -19.78
C VAL A 151 10.90 -3.07 -19.75
N SER A 152 10.53 -3.67 -20.89
CA SER A 152 9.40 -4.61 -21.02
C SER A 152 9.60 -5.89 -20.19
N GLU A 153 10.80 -6.47 -20.18
CA GLU A 153 11.09 -7.67 -19.39
C GLU A 153 11.15 -7.39 -17.87
N ILE A 154 11.69 -6.24 -17.46
CA ILE A 154 11.70 -5.82 -16.04
C ILE A 154 10.28 -5.54 -15.54
N SER A 155 9.43 -4.90 -16.35
CA SER A 155 8.03 -4.63 -15.99
C SER A 155 7.21 -5.94 -15.86
N ARG A 156 7.50 -6.95 -16.70
CA ARG A 156 6.93 -8.30 -16.55
C ARG A 156 7.46 -9.04 -15.32
N ALA A 157 8.71 -8.81 -14.91
CA ALA A 157 9.30 -9.42 -13.71
C ALA A 157 8.75 -8.80 -12.41
N VAL A 158 8.56 -7.47 -12.34
CA VAL A 158 8.00 -6.80 -11.15
C VAL A 158 6.51 -7.10 -10.98
N SER A 159 5.76 -7.23 -12.08
CA SER A 159 4.34 -7.66 -12.05
C SER A 159 4.15 -9.09 -11.51
N SER A 160 5.20 -9.91 -11.47
CA SER A 160 5.15 -11.28 -10.93
C SER A 160 5.47 -11.37 -9.43
N ALA A 161 5.93 -10.28 -8.80
CA ALA A 161 6.22 -10.22 -7.37
C ALA A 161 5.07 -9.62 -6.52
N SER A 162 4.14 -8.90 -7.15
CA SER A 162 2.87 -8.49 -6.55
C SER A 162 1.83 -9.58 -6.79
N GLY A 163 1.79 -10.58 -5.91
CA GLY A 163 0.83 -11.67 -5.97
C GLY A 163 -0.62 -11.19 -5.82
N VAL A 164 -1.24 -10.76 -6.91
CA VAL A 164 -2.69 -10.68 -7.07
C VAL A 164 -3.10 -11.87 -7.92
N GLY A 165 -3.44 -12.97 -7.25
CA GLY A 165 -4.04 -14.13 -7.89
C GLY A 165 -5.46 -13.82 -8.35
N ALA A 166 -5.60 -13.21 -9.53
CA ALA A 166 -6.89 -13.07 -10.20
C ALA A 166 -7.12 -14.25 -11.15
N THR A 167 -7.55 -15.39 -10.63
CA THR A 167 -8.20 -16.41 -11.46
C THR A 167 -9.68 -16.04 -11.57
N SER A 168 -10.01 -15.17 -12.54
CA SER A 168 -11.39 -14.87 -12.87
C SER A 168 -12.01 -16.08 -13.55
N ALA A 169 -12.72 -16.91 -12.78
CA ALA A 169 -13.67 -17.86 -13.33
C ALA A 169 -14.81 -17.06 -13.97
N LEU A 170 -14.94 -17.13 -15.29
CA LEU A 170 -16.04 -16.54 -16.04
C LEU A 170 -17.34 -17.20 -15.57
N MET A 171 -18.08 -16.53 -14.69
CA MET A 171 -19.47 -16.88 -14.43
C MET A 171 -20.31 -16.43 -15.61
N PRO A 172 -21.22 -17.27 -16.14
CA PRO A 172 -22.16 -16.85 -17.17
C PRO A 172 -23.11 -15.83 -16.55
N THR A 173 -23.00 -14.57 -16.98
CA THR A 173 -23.94 -13.51 -16.64
C THR A 173 -25.29 -13.81 -17.30
N PRO A 174 -26.40 -13.76 -16.56
CA PRO A 174 -27.72 -13.87 -17.16
C PRO A 174 -27.95 -12.70 -18.13
N LEU A 175 -28.27 -13.02 -19.38
CA LEU A 175 -28.71 -12.10 -20.42
C LEU A 175 -30.08 -11.51 -20.05
N TYR A 176 -30.09 -10.50 -19.19
CA TYR A 176 -31.21 -9.59 -19.04
C TYR A 176 -30.64 -8.19 -18.81
N GLU A 177 -30.23 -7.54 -19.90
CA GLU A 177 -29.93 -6.12 -19.90
C GLU A 177 -31.26 -5.36 -19.99
N PRO A 178 -31.76 -4.74 -18.91
CA PRO A 178 -32.64 -3.59 -19.10
C PRO A 178 -31.88 -2.57 -19.96
N GLU A 179 -32.57 -1.86 -20.87
CA GLU A 179 -32.00 -0.71 -21.58
C GLU A 179 -31.44 0.30 -20.57
N TYR A 180 -30.16 0.15 -20.21
CA TYR A 180 -29.47 1.06 -19.32
C TYR A 180 -29.09 2.27 -20.17
N ARG A 181 -30.02 3.22 -20.31
CA ARG A 181 -29.66 4.51 -20.88
C ARG A 181 -28.68 5.17 -19.92
N PRO A 182 -27.45 5.49 -20.34
CA PRO A 182 -26.51 6.18 -19.47
C PRO A 182 -27.16 7.49 -19.01
N THR A 183 -27.25 7.68 -17.70
CA THR A 183 -27.72 8.95 -17.14
C THR A 183 -26.54 9.90 -17.14
N TYR A 184 -26.57 10.89 -18.03
CA TYR A 184 -25.54 11.93 -18.06
C TYR A 184 -25.87 12.97 -16.99
N ILE A 185 -25.00 13.14 -16.01
CA ILE A 185 -25.21 14.04 -14.88
C ILE A 185 -24.17 15.16 -14.93
N ASN A 186 -24.62 16.40 -14.87
CA ASN A 186 -23.74 17.56 -14.69
C ASN A 186 -23.90 18.14 -13.29
N TYR A 187 -22.85 18.83 -12.84
CA TYR A 187 -22.81 19.55 -11.57
C TYR A 187 -22.53 21.02 -11.83
N ASP A 188 -23.39 21.88 -11.30
CA ASP A 188 -23.27 23.33 -11.34
C ASP A 188 -22.95 23.83 -9.94
N PHE A 189 -21.76 24.37 -9.75
CA PHE A 189 -21.29 24.82 -8.46
C PHE A 189 -21.59 26.30 -8.27
N VAL A 190 -22.23 26.65 -7.16
CA VAL A 190 -22.66 28.02 -6.86
C VAL A 190 -22.05 28.46 -5.53
N TYR A 191 -21.32 29.56 -5.56
CA TYR A 191 -20.72 30.16 -4.36
C TYR A 191 -21.77 30.98 -3.58
N GLU A 192 -21.98 30.61 -2.31
CA GLU A 192 -22.88 31.30 -1.36
C GLU A 192 -22.15 31.72 -0.07
N GLY A 193 -20.82 31.60 -0.04
CA GLY A 193 -19.99 32.02 1.09
C GLY A 193 -19.86 33.54 1.26
N GLU A 194 -19.20 33.94 2.33
CA GLU A 194 -18.86 35.33 2.65
C GLU A 194 -17.77 35.88 1.70
N GLU A 195 -17.60 37.20 1.65
CA GLU A 195 -16.47 37.79 0.91
C GLU A 195 -15.15 37.44 1.61
N PHE A 196 -14.14 37.04 0.82
CA PHE A 196 -12.80 36.73 1.33
C PHE A 196 -11.74 37.45 0.50
N SER A 197 -10.55 37.61 1.07
CA SER A 197 -9.39 38.24 0.44
C SER A 197 -8.10 37.53 0.85
N LEU A 198 -7.10 37.60 -0.02
CA LEU A 198 -5.77 37.07 0.25
C LEU A 198 -4.80 38.25 0.41
N GLU A 199 -4.38 38.56 1.64
CA GLU A 199 -3.54 39.73 1.92
C GLU A 199 -2.09 39.59 1.41
N GLU A 200 -1.58 38.35 1.34
CA GLU A 200 -0.18 38.07 1.02
C GLU A 200 -0.01 37.87 -0.49
N SER A 201 0.74 38.76 -1.15
CA SER A 201 1.05 38.68 -2.59
C SER A 201 1.97 37.51 -2.95
N LYS A 202 2.67 36.95 -1.96
CA LYS A 202 3.48 35.74 -2.09
C LYS A 202 3.22 34.81 -0.92
N LEU A 203 3.12 33.51 -1.21
CA LEU A 203 3.00 32.48 -0.18
C LEU A 203 4.05 31.39 -0.38
N PRO A 204 4.49 30.74 0.72
CA PRO A 204 5.44 29.65 0.64
C PRO A 204 4.78 28.39 0.05
N VAL A 205 5.48 27.79 -0.91
CA VAL A 205 5.32 26.39 -1.30
C VAL A 205 6.38 25.60 -0.58
N TYR A 206 6.05 24.38 -0.16
CA TYR A 206 6.97 23.50 0.54
C TYR A 206 7.30 22.28 -0.30
N LYS A 207 8.55 21.85 -0.24
CA LYS A 207 9.03 20.61 -0.84
C LYS A 207 9.69 19.79 0.26
N ARG A 208 9.42 18.49 0.31
CA ARG A 208 10.14 17.62 1.26
C ARG A 208 11.61 17.52 0.84
N LYS A 209 12.51 17.76 1.79
CA LYS A 209 13.95 17.57 1.60
C LYS A 209 14.29 16.10 1.80
N ILE A 210 14.77 15.46 0.74
CA ILE A 210 15.25 14.07 0.80
C ILE A 210 16.77 14.09 0.93
N GLU A 211 17.29 13.74 2.10
CA GLU A 211 18.73 13.63 2.29
C GLU A 211 19.25 12.27 1.82
N PHE A 212 19.69 12.21 0.55
CA PHE A 212 20.36 11.05 -0.06
C PHE A 212 21.64 10.58 0.66
N SER A 213 22.11 11.34 1.65
CA SER A 213 23.31 11.02 2.43
C SER A 213 23.16 9.70 3.22
N VAL A 214 21.94 9.33 3.63
CA VAL A 214 21.68 8.14 4.44
C VAL A 214 21.90 6.85 3.65
N SER A 215 21.37 6.76 2.43
CA SER A 215 21.48 5.55 1.59
C SER A 215 22.91 5.27 1.15
N GLY A 216 23.64 6.30 0.72
CA GLY A 216 25.06 6.17 0.32
C GLY A 216 26.00 5.89 1.50
N THR A 217 25.70 6.43 2.68
CA THR A 217 26.46 6.11 3.91
C THR A 217 26.20 4.67 4.33
N LEU A 218 24.94 4.24 4.34
CA LEU A 218 24.56 2.88 4.69
C LEU A 218 25.11 1.84 3.70
N ALA A 219 25.08 2.13 2.40
CA ALA A 219 25.70 1.28 1.38
C ALA A 219 27.19 1.04 1.65
N ARG A 220 27.90 2.12 2.02
CA ARG A 220 29.33 2.07 2.36
C ARG A 220 29.58 1.28 3.64
N GLU A 221 28.73 1.40 4.66
CA GLU A 221 28.91 0.62 5.88
C GLU A 221 28.55 -0.87 5.69
N LEU A 222 27.47 -1.18 4.96
CA LEU A 222 27.11 -2.57 4.64
C LEU A 222 28.17 -3.26 3.77
N SER A 223 28.82 -2.51 2.88
CA SER A 223 29.92 -3.05 2.06
C SER A 223 31.09 -3.60 2.87
N LYS A 224 31.29 -3.10 4.10
CA LYS A 224 32.36 -3.57 5.00
C LYS A 224 32.01 -4.89 5.70
N ILE A 225 30.71 -5.20 5.81
CA ILE A 225 30.19 -6.34 6.57
C ILE A 225 29.94 -7.53 5.65
N VAL A 226 29.50 -7.27 4.42
CA VAL A 226 29.11 -8.32 3.46
C VAL A 226 30.29 -8.68 2.56
N ASN A 227 31.12 -9.63 3.01
CA ASN A 227 32.25 -10.17 2.22
C ASN A 227 31.82 -11.13 1.08
N ILE A 228 30.51 -11.33 0.88
CA ILE A 228 29.98 -12.21 -0.16
C ILE A 228 30.01 -11.52 -1.53
N LEU A 229 29.97 -10.18 -1.54
CA LEU A 229 29.95 -9.36 -2.75
C LEU A 229 30.96 -8.23 -2.61
N ASP A 230 31.80 -8.06 -3.62
CA ASP A 230 32.74 -6.94 -3.67
C ASP A 230 32.02 -5.68 -4.17
N PHE A 231 31.42 -4.94 -3.25
CA PHE A 231 30.73 -3.66 -3.54
C PHE A 231 31.67 -2.60 -4.13
N SER A 232 33.00 -2.73 -4.00
CA SER A 232 33.94 -1.81 -4.63
C SER A 232 33.94 -1.91 -6.16
N LYS A 233 33.41 -3.01 -6.72
CA LYS A 233 33.21 -3.20 -8.16
C LYS A 233 31.91 -2.59 -8.68
N LEU A 234 31.03 -2.15 -7.78
CA LEU A 234 29.80 -1.48 -8.14
C LEU A 234 30.01 0.04 -8.08
N GLN A 235 29.46 0.76 -9.04
CA GLN A 235 29.50 2.21 -9.08
C GLN A 235 28.12 2.75 -8.70
N ASN A 236 28.09 3.86 -7.95
CA ASN A 236 26.86 4.56 -7.56
C ASN A 236 25.85 3.64 -6.83
N VAL A 237 26.34 2.81 -5.91
CA VAL A 237 25.47 1.94 -5.11
C VAL A 237 24.58 2.79 -4.21
N VAL A 238 23.27 2.62 -4.39
CA VAL A 238 22.24 3.21 -3.55
C VAL A 238 21.43 2.07 -2.95
N ILE A 239 21.14 2.16 -1.66
CA ILE A 239 20.14 1.31 -1.01
C ILE A 239 18.80 2.04 -1.12
N THR A 240 17.83 1.41 -1.75
CA THR A 240 16.49 1.98 -1.96
C THR A 240 15.54 1.61 -0.83
N GLU A 241 15.59 0.37 -0.32
CA GLU A 241 14.67 -0.10 0.72
C GLU A 241 15.39 -0.91 1.81
N LEU A 242 14.94 -0.75 3.05
CA LEU A 242 15.27 -1.62 4.18
C LEU A 242 14.00 -2.29 4.69
N THR A 243 14.03 -3.61 4.85
CA THR A 243 12.93 -4.38 5.44
C THR A 243 13.39 -5.14 6.67
N ALA A 244 12.67 -4.96 7.79
CA ALA A 244 12.83 -5.74 9.01
C ALA A 244 11.54 -6.52 9.31
N VAL A 245 11.67 -7.77 9.73
CA VAL A 245 10.53 -8.66 10.02
C VAL A 245 10.63 -9.18 11.44
N GLU A 246 9.63 -8.89 12.27
CA GLU A 246 9.51 -9.50 13.59
C GLU A 246 8.94 -10.91 13.47
N ASN A 247 9.71 -11.87 13.99
CA ASN A 247 9.37 -13.28 13.97
C ASN A 247 8.78 -13.75 15.31
N LYS A 248 7.68 -13.13 15.74
CA LYS A 248 6.96 -13.42 16.99
C LYS A 248 5.46 -13.24 16.79
N ASP A 249 4.64 -13.78 17.69
CA ASP A 249 3.18 -13.59 17.65
C ASP A 249 2.83 -12.10 17.63
N PHE A 250 1.89 -11.72 16.75
CA PHE A 250 1.56 -10.33 16.43
C PHE A 250 2.78 -9.50 15.96
N GLY A 251 3.74 -10.14 15.31
CA GLY A 251 4.92 -9.46 14.77
C GLY A 251 4.58 -8.49 13.62
N TYR A 252 5.48 -7.55 13.38
CA TYR A 252 5.38 -6.55 12.32
C TYR A 252 6.43 -6.75 11.22
N ILE A 253 6.13 -6.24 10.04
CA ILE A 253 7.08 -5.99 8.96
C ILE A 253 7.24 -4.47 8.89
N VAL A 254 8.47 -3.99 9.08
CA VAL A 254 8.83 -2.59 8.96
C VAL A 254 9.58 -2.42 7.64
N ARG A 255 9.12 -1.49 6.80
CA ARG A 255 9.76 -1.12 5.55
C ARG A 255 10.13 0.35 5.61
N MET A 256 11.34 0.68 5.19
CA MET A 256 11.82 2.05 5.05
C MET A 256 12.31 2.22 3.63
N ASN A 257 11.66 3.12 2.89
CA ASN A 257 12.11 3.55 1.59
C ASN A 257 13.05 4.74 1.78
N LEU A 258 14.32 4.55 1.41
CA LEU A 258 15.39 5.54 1.55
C LEU A 258 15.47 6.47 0.33
N GLU A 259 14.77 6.17 -0.75
CA GLU A 259 14.67 7.07 -1.91
C GLU A 259 13.74 8.24 -1.61
N ASP A 260 12.68 8.02 -0.83
CA ASP A 260 11.68 9.02 -0.49
C ASP A 260 11.59 9.30 1.02
N ASN A 261 12.49 8.71 1.82
CA ASN A 261 12.52 8.81 3.28
C ASN A 261 11.15 8.53 3.93
N THR A 262 10.42 7.55 3.41
CA THR A 262 9.17 7.07 4.01
C THR A 262 9.38 5.78 4.77
N PHE A 263 8.56 5.54 5.79
CA PHE A 263 8.48 4.25 6.45
C PHE A 263 7.05 3.79 6.62
N ASN A 264 6.88 2.47 6.54
CA ASN A 264 5.61 1.78 6.68
C ASN A 264 5.79 0.62 7.66
N ILE A 265 4.83 0.42 8.54
CA ILE A 265 4.77 -0.74 9.42
C ILE A 265 3.49 -1.50 9.06
N GLN A 266 3.58 -2.79 8.85
CA GLN A 266 2.42 -3.62 8.54
C GLN A 266 2.47 -4.91 9.33
N LYS A 267 1.32 -5.50 9.59
CA LYS A 267 1.24 -6.79 10.27
C LYS A 267 1.99 -7.86 9.49
N ASN A 268 2.77 -8.67 10.21
CA ASN A 268 3.29 -9.91 9.65
C ASN A 268 2.16 -10.95 9.65
N TRP A 269 1.43 -11.05 8.55
CA TRP A 269 0.26 -11.93 8.42
C TRP A 269 0.53 -13.41 8.77
N GLN A 270 1.77 -13.88 8.66
CA GLN A 270 2.18 -15.24 9.05
C GLN A 270 2.23 -15.46 10.56
N ARG A 271 2.25 -14.37 11.33
CA ARG A 271 2.38 -14.35 12.79
C ARG A 271 1.17 -13.76 13.51
N TRP A 272 0.20 -13.27 12.77
CA TRP A 272 -1.07 -12.79 13.31
C TRP A 272 -2.11 -13.92 13.27
N PRO A 273 -3.08 -13.93 14.19
CA PRO A 273 -4.24 -14.82 14.08
C PRO A 273 -4.87 -14.65 12.70
N ASN A 274 -4.91 -15.71 11.92
CA ASN A 274 -5.51 -15.70 10.60
C ASN A 274 -6.78 -16.54 10.64
N ASP A 275 -7.92 -15.87 10.79
CA ASP A 275 -9.24 -16.51 10.79
C ASP A 275 -9.53 -17.22 9.45
N TYR A 276 -8.87 -16.86 8.34
CA TYR A 276 -8.99 -17.54 7.06
C TYR A 276 -8.27 -18.90 7.01
N ILE A 277 -7.37 -19.21 7.96
CA ILE A 277 -6.61 -20.48 7.99
C ILE A 277 -7.28 -21.52 8.90
N LYS A 278 -8.29 -21.14 9.70
CA LYS A 278 -9.13 -22.17 10.34
C LYS A 278 -9.75 -22.99 9.21
N PRO A 279 -9.54 -24.32 9.14
CA PRO A 279 -10.18 -25.12 8.12
C PRO A 279 -11.67 -24.90 8.31
N LEU A 280 -12.27 -24.15 7.38
CA LEU A 280 -13.69 -23.95 7.30
C LEU A 280 -14.26 -25.36 7.38
N ALA A 281 -14.85 -25.72 8.53
CA ALA A 281 -15.66 -26.92 8.65
C ALA A 281 -16.57 -26.91 7.41
N PRO A 282 -16.76 -28.04 6.70
CA PRO A 282 -17.25 -28.05 5.31
C PRO A 282 -18.53 -27.22 5.18
N CYS A 283 -18.33 -25.95 4.85
CA CYS A 283 -19.35 -24.92 4.81
C CYS A 283 -19.64 -24.79 3.32
N TYR A 284 -20.66 -25.50 2.88
CA TYR A 284 -21.17 -25.40 1.51
C TYR A 284 -22.10 -24.18 1.44
N GLY A 285 -21.68 -23.13 0.74
CA GLY A 285 -22.49 -21.96 0.38
C GLY A 285 -21.91 -20.60 0.82
N ASP A 286 -22.25 -19.55 0.07
CA ASP A 286 -21.72 -18.17 0.22
C ASP A 286 -22.02 -17.52 1.58
N VAL A 287 -23.01 -18.04 2.32
CA VAL A 287 -23.51 -17.48 3.58
C VAL A 287 -22.53 -17.67 4.75
N CYS A 288 -21.75 -18.75 4.77
CA CYS A 288 -20.89 -19.08 5.94
C CYS A 288 -19.60 -18.23 6.01
N ILE A 289 -19.09 -17.75 4.86
CA ILE A 289 -17.86 -16.93 4.81
C ILE A 289 -18.14 -15.52 5.36
N MET A 290 -19.35 -14.99 5.15
CA MET A 290 -19.71 -13.65 5.60
C MET A 290 -20.00 -13.60 7.11
N GLU A 291 -20.66 -14.60 7.68
CA GLU A 291 -21.05 -14.59 9.10
C GLU A 291 -19.86 -14.73 10.07
N GLN A 292 -18.81 -15.48 9.71
CA GLN A 292 -17.63 -15.66 10.59
C GLN A 292 -16.60 -14.52 10.47
N ALA A 293 -16.60 -13.81 9.34
CA ALA A 293 -15.72 -12.66 9.12
C ALA A 293 -16.31 -11.34 9.66
N GLN A 294 -17.61 -11.30 9.94
CA GLN A 294 -18.27 -10.11 10.49
C GLN A 294 -17.78 -9.81 11.92
N VAL A 295 -17.46 -8.55 12.15
CA VAL A 295 -17.14 -8.00 13.46
C VAL A 295 -18.45 -7.75 14.21
N ASP A 296 -18.53 -8.15 15.50
CA ASP A 296 -19.70 -7.81 16.32
C ASP A 296 -19.71 -6.29 16.56
N PRO A 297 -20.84 -5.57 16.40
CA PRO A 297 -20.93 -4.14 16.70
C PRO A 297 -20.38 -3.75 18.09
N LYS A 298 -20.41 -4.67 19.05
CA LYS A 298 -19.89 -4.47 20.41
C LYS A 298 -18.37 -4.50 20.50
N ASP A 299 -17.70 -5.11 19.52
CA ASP A 299 -16.25 -5.17 19.47
C ASP A 299 -15.64 -3.91 18.86
N LEU A 300 -16.46 -3.07 18.19
CA LEU A 300 -16.03 -1.80 17.62
C LEU A 300 -15.54 -0.87 18.75
N PRO A 301 -14.25 -0.48 18.78
CA PRO A 301 -13.75 0.43 19.80
C PRO A 301 -14.43 1.80 19.65
N SER A 302 -14.61 2.47 20.78
CA SER A 302 -14.98 3.89 20.75
C SER A 302 -13.87 4.73 20.09
N GLU A 303 -14.19 5.95 19.66
CA GLU A 303 -13.19 6.89 19.12
C GLU A 303 -12.02 7.10 20.10
N SER A 304 -12.33 7.37 21.37
CA SER A 304 -11.32 7.55 22.42
C SER A 304 -10.46 6.30 22.66
N GLU A 305 -11.07 5.11 22.60
CA GLU A 305 -10.33 3.84 22.71
C GLU A 305 -9.41 3.63 21.50
N THR A 306 -9.89 3.95 20.30
CA THR A 306 -9.14 3.84 19.04
C THR A 306 -7.90 4.75 19.05
N ILE A 307 -8.08 6.02 19.42
CA ILE A 307 -6.99 6.99 19.57
C ILE A 307 -6.02 6.55 20.67
N THR A 308 -6.52 5.96 21.77
CA THR A 308 -5.66 5.41 22.83
C THR A 308 -4.77 4.29 22.32
N ILE A 309 -5.30 3.35 21.53
CA ILE A 309 -4.54 2.25 20.92
C ILE A 309 -3.43 2.82 20.00
N ALA A 310 -3.76 3.82 19.18
CA ALA A 310 -2.80 4.49 18.31
C ALA A 310 -1.67 5.16 19.11
N ASN A 311 -2.00 5.97 20.11
CA ASN A 311 -1.02 6.67 20.95
C ASN A 311 -0.12 5.69 21.73
N GLN A 312 -0.67 4.57 22.22
CA GLN A 312 0.14 3.54 22.86
C GLN A 312 1.18 2.93 21.92
N PHE A 313 0.83 2.73 20.65
CA PHE A 313 1.74 2.21 19.65
C PHE A 313 2.84 3.22 19.30
N ILE A 314 2.48 4.49 19.08
CA ILE A 314 3.45 5.57 18.85
C ILE A 314 4.47 5.64 20.00
N ASN A 315 3.99 5.69 21.25
CA ASN A 315 4.83 5.75 22.44
C ASN A 315 5.73 4.52 22.58
N LYS A 316 5.18 3.32 22.31
CA LYS A 316 5.93 2.06 22.41
C LYS A 316 7.12 2.01 21.47
N TYR A 317 6.97 2.53 20.25
CA TYR A 317 8.03 2.51 19.22
C TYR A 317 8.79 3.83 19.11
N SER A 318 8.50 4.81 19.98
CA SER A 318 9.14 6.13 19.97
C SER A 318 9.09 6.80 18.60
N ILE A 319 7.92 6.72 17.95
CA ILE A 319 7.69 7.37 16.66
C ILE A 319 7.59 8.88 16.91
N ASP A 320 8.41 9.65 16.19
CA ASP A 320 8.39 11.11 16.30
C ASP A 320 7.10 11.67 15.69
N LEU A 321 6.41 12.50 16.47
CA LEU A 321 5.18 13.20 16.07
C LEU A 321 5.40 14.71 15.91
N SER A 322 6.64 15.21 15.93
CA SER A 322 6.96 16.64 15.89
C SER A 322 6.33 17.39 14.71
N ALA A 323 6.17 16.70 13.57
CA ALA A 323 5.57 17.23 12.35
C ALA A 323 4.05 17.05 12.26
N TYR A 324 3.41 16.43 13.26
CA TYR A 324 2.02 16.05 13.19
C TYR A 324 1.18 16.74 14.27
N ASP A 325 -0.11 16.85 14.01
CA ASP A 325 -1.09 17.37 14.96
C ASP A 325 -1.77 16.26 15.78
N GLU A 326 -2.71 16.64 16.64
CA GLU A 326 -3.50 15.69 17.42
C GLU A 326 -4.23 14.67 16.50
N PRO A 327 -4.28 13.39 16.90
CA PRO A 327 -4.91 12.35 16.11
C PRO A 327 -6.43 12.50 16.05
N GLU A 328 -7.00 12.16 14.92
CA GLU A 328 -8.45 12.06 14.73
C GLU A 328 -8.82 10.77 14.00
N LEU A 329 -10.06 10.34 14.18
CA LEU A 329 -10.60 9.21 13.42
C LEU A 329 -10.81 9.66 11.97
N SER A 330 -10.30 8.89 11.02
CA SER A 330 -10.61 9.11 9.61
C SER A 330 -12.09 8.85 9.41
N GLU A 331 -12.84 9.83 8.90
CA GLU A 331 -14.22 9.62 8.49
C GLU A 331 -14.23 8.53 7.41
N ASN A 332 -14.85 7.38 7.71
CA ASN A 332 -15.08 6.36 6.70
C ASN A 332 -16.52 6.51 6.20
N PRO A 333 -16.72 7.12 5.03
CA PRO A 333 -18.04 7.31 4.44
C PRO A 333 -18.87 6.03 4.29
N GLU A 334 -18.20 4.89 4.07
CA GLU A 334 -18.84 3.62 3.77
C GLU A 334 -19.47 2.97 5.01
N MET A 335 -19.08 3.38 6.23
CA MET A 335 -19.64 2.83 7.46
C MET A 335 -21.12 3.20 7.67
N GLU A 336 -21.61 4.27 7.05
CA GLU A 336 -23.01 4.69 7.19
C GLU A 336 -23.96 3.92 6.26
N LEU A 337 -23.46 3.41 5.12
CA LEU A 337 -24.30 2.86 4.05
C LEU A 337 -24.43 1.34 4.10
N LEU A 338 -23.46 0.64 4.69
CA LEU A 338 -23.44 -0.82 4.73
C LEU A 338 -23.76 -1.33 6.14
N ARG A 339 -24.60 -2.37 6.25
CA ARG A 339 -24.72 -3.19 7.48
C ARG A 339 -23.42 -3.98 7.80
N TYR A 340 -22.29 -3.54 7.27
CA TYR A 340 -20.99 -4.17 7.36
C TYR A 340 -20.12 -3.35 8.30
N ILE A 341 -19.68 -3.98 9.38
CA ILE A 341 -18.71 -3.37 10.28
C ILE A 341 -17.33 -3.67 9.73
N PRO A 342 -16.52 -2.64 9.45
CA PRO A 342 -15.20 -2.87 8.88
C PRO A 342 -14.31 -3.59 9.89
N GLN A 343 -13.44 -4.46 9.38
CA GLN A 343 -12.41 -5.10 10.19
C GLN A 343 -11.40 -4.10 10.74
N TYR A 344 -11.25 -2.95 10.08
CA TYR A 344 -10.29 -1.93 10.46
C TYR A 344 -10.96 -0.58 10.63
N VAL A 345 -10.51 0.15 11.64
CA VAL A 345 -10.77 1.59 11.80
C VAL A 345 -9.47 2.34 11.60
N SER A 346 -9.54 3.55 11.06
CA SER A 346 -8.36 4.34 10.69
C SER A 346 -8.25 5.59 11.56
N VAL A 347 -7.06 5.84 12.08
CA VAL A 347 -6.68 7.08 12.77
C VAL A 347 -5.64 7.80 11.94
N VAL A 348 -5.80 9.11 11.78
CA VAL A 348 -4.84 9.97 11.10
C VAL A 348 -4.25 10.93 12.12
N TYR A 349 -2.92 11.03 12.16
CA TYR A 349 -2.22 12.17 12.76
C TYR A 349 -1.94 13.15 11.62
N PRO A 350 -2.67 14.27 11.53
CA PRO A 350 -2.54 15.19 10.41
C PRO A 350 -1.13 15.79 10.32
N LEU A 351 -0.57 15.87 9.12
CA LEU A 351 0.69 16.54 8.86
C LEU A 351 0.52 18.05 9.03
N LYS A 352 1.49 18.68 9.70
CA LYS A 352 1.51 20.11 9.96
C LYS A 352 2.85 20.71 9.52
N ILE A 353 2.78 21.77 8.72
CA ILE A 353 3.94 22.53 8.26
C ILE A 353 3.71 24.00 8.63
N GLU A 354 4.59 24.59 9.44
CA GLU A 354 4.48 25.99 9.92
C GLU A 354 3.10 26.28 10.54
N ASN A 355 2.62 25.34 11.38
CA ASN A 355 1.30 25.36 12.01
C ASN A 355 0.09 25.29 11.04
N LYS A 356 0.29 24.98 9.76
CA LYS A 356 -0.79 24.75 8.79
C LYS A 356 -0.96 23.26 8.53
N LEU A 357 -2.22 22.80 8.60
CA LEU A 357 -2.57 21.42 8.28
C LEU A 357 -2.48 21.17 6.78
N VAL A 358 -2.04 19.96 6.43
CA VAL A 358 -1.95 19.48 5.05
C VAL A 358 -3.16 18.62 4.71
N TYR A 359 -3.69 18.84 3.51
CA TYR A 359 -4.83 18.11 2.96
C TYR A 359 -4.47 17.45 1.63
N ASP A 360 -5.21 16.40 1.24
CA ASP A 360 -5.13 15.84 -0.10
C ASP A 360 -5.86 16.73 -1.12
N SER A 361 -5.91 16.29 -2.37
CA SER A 361 -6.58 17.00 -3.47
C SER A 361 -8.10 17.04 -3.35
N ILE A 362 -8.70 16.24 -2.45
CA ILE A 362 -10.15 16.18 -2.22
C ILE A 362 -10.56 16.80 -0.86
N GLY A 363 -9.58 17.29 -0.09
CA GLY A 363 -9.79 18.04 1.14
C GLY A 363 -9.86 17.20 2.41
N ASN A 364 -9.37 15.97 2.40
CA ASN A 364 -9.14 15.19 3.63
C ASN A 364 -7.78 15.54 4.22
N LYS A 365 -7.64 15.51 5.54
CA LYS A 365 -6.34 15.71 6.18
C LYS A 365 -5.42 14.54 5.84
N THR A 366 -4.19 14.84 5.42
CA THR A 366 -3.17 13.82 5.16
C THR A 366 -2.15 13.82 6.27
N GLY A 367 -1.49 12.68 6.47
CA GLY A 367 -0.48 12.53 7.51
C GLY A 367 -0.21 11.07 7.81
N LEU A 368 0.29 10.81 9.02
CA LEU A 368 0.58 9.46 9.48
C LEU A 368 -0.74 8.72 9.72
N THR A 369 -1.01 7.70 8.91
CA THR A 369 -2.25 6.94 8.99
C THR A 369 -2.00 5.61 9.67
N MET A 370 -2.86 5.25 10.61
CA MET A 370 -2.78 4.00 11.36
C MET A 370 -4.10 3.25 11.23
N MET A 371 -4.02 1.99 10.80
CA MET A 371 -5.18 1.10 10.79
C MET A 371 -5.15 0.22 12.04
N ILE A 372 -6.28 0.17 12.73
CA ILE A 372 -6.49 -0.65 13.93
C ILE A 372 -7.34 -1.84 13.52
N ASP A 373 -6.86 -3.06 13.75
CA ASP A 373 -7.67 -4.27 13.67
C ASP A 373 -8.67 -4.28 14.83
N VAL A 374 -9.96 -4.24 14.52
CA VAL A 374 -11.04 -4.10 15.50
C VAL A 374 -11.12 -5.32 16.41
N LYS A 375 -10.93 -6.53 15.87
CA LYS A 375 -11.00 -7.78 16.65
C LYS A 375 -9.84 -7.89 17.63
N GLU A 376 -8.63 -7.62 17.14
CA GLU A 376 -7.40 -7.77 17.93
C GLU A 376 -7.07 -6.55 18.78
N LYS A 377 -7.75 -5.42 18.55
CA LYS A 377 -7.50 -4.10 19.18
C LYS A 377 -6.02 -3.71 19.12
N LYS A 378 -5.42 -3.90 17.93
CA LYS A 378 -3.99 -3.66 17.66
C LYS A 378 -3.81 -2.94 16.33
N ILE A 379 -2.74 -2.16 16.22
CA ILE A 379 -2.33 -1.56 14.96
C ILE A 379 -1.99 -2.68 13.97
N SER A 380 -2.71 -2.73 12.87
CA SER A 380 -2.47 -3.64 11.75
C SER A 380 -1.53 -3.03 10.72
N SER A 381 -1.59 -1.71 10.52
CA SER A 381 -0.66 -0.97 9.69
C SER A 381 -0.47 0.46 10.16
N LEU A 382 0.67 1.02 9.79
CA LEU A 382 1.01 2.43 9.84
C LEU A 382 1.65 2.77 8.50
N SER A 383 1.15 3.81 7.86
CA SER A 383 1.62 4.31 6.57
C SER A 383 1.88 5.81 6.62
N ASN A 384 2.61 6.31 5.62
CA ASN A 384 2.93 7.74 5.47
C ASN A 384 3.75 8.32 6.63
N GLY A 385 4.57 7.49 7.28
CA GLY A 385 5.64 7.99 8.13
C GLY A 385 6.70 8.64 7.26
N ILE A 386 6.99 9.94 7.48
CA ILE A 386 7.93 10.70 6.65
C ILE A 386 9.03 11.33 7.51
N SER A 387 10.19 11.61 6.90
CA SER A 387 11.13 12.58 7.47
C SER A 387 10.55 13.99 7.39
N ALA A 388 10.55 14.70 8.51
CA ALA A 388 9.95 16.02 8.69
C ALA A 388 10.83 17.20 8.23
N LEU A 389 11.64 16.99 7.20
CA LEU A 389 12.55 18.01 6.66
C LEU A 389 11.93 18.62 5.41
N PHE A 390 11.78 19.94 5.39
CA PHE A 390 11.17 20.67 4.28
C PHE A 390 12.05 21.83 3.83
N GLU A 391 11.97 22.14 2.54
CA GLU A 391 12.43 23.41 1.97
C GLU A 391 11.19 24.27 1.67
N SER A 392 11.28 25.58 1.88
CA SER A 392 10.22 26.53 1.53
C SER A 392 10.70 27.57 0.52
N SER A 393 9.88 27.82 -0.49
CA SER A 393 10.14 28.80 -1.56
C SER A 393 8.87 29.63 -1.78
N ASN A 394 8.98 30.96 -1.84
CA ASN A 394 7.81 31.80 -2.07
C ASN A 394 7.43 31.86 -3.56
N TYR A 395 6.12 31.91 -3.82
CA TYR A 395 5.54 32.04 -5.15
C TYR A 395 4.44 33.12 -5.15
N GLU A 396 4.27 33.79 -6.28
CA GLU A 396 3.24 34.81 -6.49
C GLU A 396 1.83 34.21 -6.37
N THR A 397 0.95 34.91 -5.67
CA THR A 397 -0.42 34.48 -5.43
C THR A 397 -1.42 35.20 -6.33
N GLU A 398 -2.54 34.53 -6.61
CA GLU A 398 -3.71 35.14 -7.24
C GLU A 398 -4.48 35.92 -6.18
N GLN A 399 -4.62 37.21 -6.45
CA GLN A 399 -5.21 38.19 -5.54
C GLN A 399 -6.67 38.47 -5.93
N ASP A 400 -7.05 38.21 -7.19
CA ASP A 400 -8.42 38.34 -7.65
C ASP A 400 -9.26 37.14 -7.18
N THR A 401 -9.99 37.33 -6.09
CA THR A 401 -10.87 36.30 -5.52
C THR A 401 -11.99 35.90 -6.48
N LYS A 402 -12.35 36.73 -7.46
CA LYS A 402 -13.32 36.35 -8.49
C LYS A 402 -12.76 35.24 -9.37
N THR A 403 -11.49 35.32 -9.75
CA THR A 403 -10.81 34.26 -10.52
C THR A 403 -10.84 32.94 -9.74
N ILE A 404 -10.52 32.98 -8.46
CA ILE A 404 -10.53 31.80 -7.57
C ILE A 404 -11.94 31.19 -7.48
N ILE A 405 -12.97 32.04 -7.30
CA ILE A 405 -14.37 31.60 -7.26
C ILE A 405 -14.78 30.97 -8.59
N GLU A 406 -14.42 31.56 -9.74
CA GLU A 406 -14.76 30.99 -11.05
C GLU A 406 -14.09 29.62 -11.29
N ILE A 407 -12.88 29.42 -10.78
CA ILE A 407 -12.22 28.10 -10.82
C ILE A 407 -12.92 27.11 -9.88
N ALA A 408 -13.31 27.54 -8.67
CA ALA A 408 -14.09 26.71 -7.76
C ALA A 408 -15.42 26.26 -8.39
N LYS A 409 -16.08 27.15 -9.14
CA LYS A 409 -17.33 26.85 -9.84
C LYS A 409 -17.17 25.79 -10.95
N LYS A 410 -15.95 25.57 -11.44
CA LYS A 410 -15.61 24.51 -12.41
C LYS A 410 -15.17 23.20 -11.74
N GLY A 411 -15.17 23.14 -10.40
CA GLY A 411 -14.75 21.97 -9.64
C GLY A 411 -13.32 22.01 -9.11
N GLY A 412 -12.63 23.15 -9.18
CA GLY A 412 -11.26 23.28 -8.69
C GLY A 412 -10.28 22.41 -9.48
N GLN A 413 -9.39 21.69 -8.78
CA GLN A 413 -8.37 20.85 -9.41
C GLN A 413 -8.91 19.58 -10.08
N THR A 414 -10.05 19.06 -9.64
CA THR A 414 -10.58 17.76 -10.11
C THR A 414 -11.24 17.87 -11.49
N TYR A 415 -11.63 19.09 -11.91
CA TYR A 415 -12.34 19.42 -13.16
C TYR A 415 -13.47 18.45 -13.52
N PHE A 416 -14.73 18.84 -13.27
CA PHE A 416 -15.86 18.00 -13.66
C PHE A 416 -16.15 18.14 -15.14
N TYR A 417 -16.12 17.01 -15.86
CA TYR A 417 -16.57 16.98 -17.24
C TYR A 417 -18.05 17.38 -17.32
N GLN A 418 -18.33 18.41 -18.11
CA GLN A 418 -19.68 18.87 -18.36
C GLN A 418 -20.20 18.19 -19.62
N HIS A 419 -21.15 17.27 -19.47
CA HIS A 419 -21.80 16.65 -20.62
C HIS A 419 -22.56 17.73 -21.42
N PRO A 420 -22.42 17.79 -22.75
CA PRO A 420 -23.14 18.76 -23.58
C PRO A 420 -24.67 18.60 -23.53
N ASN A 421 -25.14 17.37 -23.31
CA ASN A 421 -26.56 17.03 -23.23
C ASN A 421 -26.84 16.22 -21.95
N PRO A 422 -26.79 16.86 -20.76
CA PRO A 422 -27.01 16.16 -19.52
C PRO A 422 -28.48 15.73 -19.41
N THR A 423 -28.71 14.54 -18.88
CA THR A 423 -30.04 14.08 -18.48
C THR A 423 -30.52 14.82 -17.23
N LYS A 424 -29.58 15.20 -16.35
CA LYS A 424 -29.86 15.97 -15.14
C LYS A 424 -28.68 16.88 -14.80
N THR A 425 -28.98 18.06 -14.28
CA THR A 425 -27.97 18.97 -13.71
C THR A 425 -28.32 19.22 -12.26
N TYR A 426 -27.35 19.05 -11.38
CA TYR A 426 -27.49 19.32 -9.96
C TYR A 426 -26.74 20.57 -9.56
N VAL A 427 -27.35 21.37 -8.69
CA VAL A 427 -26.73 22.56 -8.12
C VAL A 427 -26.07 22.22 -6.80
N ILE A 428 -24.76 22.46 -6.68
CA ILE A 428 -23.96 22.24 -5.47
C ILE A 428 -23.56 23.60 -4.90
N LYS A 429 -23.85 23.84 -3.62
CA LYS A 429 -23.56 25.10 -2.95
C LYS A 429 -22.21 25.05 -2.26
N LEU A 430 -21.37 26.04 -2.50
CA LEU A 430 -20.06 26.23 -1.89
C LEU A 430 -20.11 27.34 -0.84
N GLY A 431 -19.56 27.07 0.34
CA GLY A 431 -19.42 28.03 1.44
C GLY A 431 -18.10 28.81 1.39
N THR A 432 -17.87 29.63 2.41
CA THR A 432 -16.66 30.44 2.58
C THR A 432 -15.41 29.54 2.64
N PRO A 433 -14.37 29.79 1.83
CA PRO A 433 -13.20 28.95 1.80
C PRO A 433 -12.26 29.19 2.99
N GLU A 434 -11.46 28.18 3.30
CA GLU A 434 -10.35 28.27 4.25
C GLU A 434 -9.00 28.14 3.51
N LEU A 435 -8.01 28.96 3.86
CA LEU A 435 -6.65 28.84 3.33
C LEU A 435 -5.92 27.68 4.01
N ILE A 436 -5.54 26.68 3.24
CA ILE A 436 -4.91 25.44 3.69
C ILE A 436 -3.61 25.16 2.92
N LEU A 437 -2.88 24.10 3.31
CA LEU A 437 -1.90 23.45 2.44
C LEU A 437 -2.50 22.20 1.82
N THR A 438 -2.26 21.97 0.54
CA THR A 438 -2.68 20.74 -0.16
C THR A 438 -1.50 20.07 -0.86
N GLU A 439 -1.55 18.74 -0.97
CA GLU A 439 -0.59 17.95 -1.72
C GLU A 439 -0.70 18.22 -3.22
N TYR A 440 0.43 18.48 -3.87
CA TYR A 440 0.53 18.70 -5.30
C TYR A 440 1.64 17.86 -5.90
N TRP A 441 1.30 17.06 -6.90
CA TRP A 441 2.27 16.27 -7.66
C TRP A 441 2.71 17.06 -8.89
N LYS A 442 3.95 17.51 -8.88
CA LYS A 442 4.59 18.13 -10.03
C LYS A 442 5.31 17.06 -10.82
N TYR A 443 4.87 16.85 -12.05
CA TYR A 443 5.52 15.94 -12.99
C TYR A 443 6.44 16.73 -13.92
N ASP A 444 7.71 16.32 -13.97
CA ASP A 444 8.67 16.78 -14.96
C ASP A 444 8.76 15.74 -16.08
N SER A 445 8.14 16.05 -17.21
CA SER A 445 8.11 15.16 -18.38
C SER A 445 9.49 14.95 -19.01
N ASN A 446 10.41 15.92 -18.88
CA ASN A 446 11.75 15.78 -19.45
C ASN A 446 12.56 14.71 -18.73
N ASN A 447 12.42 14.66 -17.40
CA ASN A 447 13.16 13.73 -16.55
C ASN A 447 12.34 12.50 -16.15
N GLN A 448 11.05 12.45 -16.50
CA GLN A 448 10.09 11.42 -16.07
C GLN A 448 10.06 11.25 -14.54
N THR A 449 10.25 12.36 -13.83
CA THR A 449 10.26 12.39 -12.37
C THR A 449 9.04 13.12 -11.84
N SER A 450 8.46 12.58 -10.77
CA SER A 450 7.43 13.27 -10.00
C SER A 450 8.01 13.76 -8.69
N GLU A 451 7.77 15.01 -8.34
CA GLU A 451 8.03 15.54 -7.01
C GLU A 451 6.73 15.91 -6.31
N LYS A 452 6.65 15.62 -5.01
CA LYS A 452 5.53 16.02 -4.17
C LYS A 452 5.82 17.36 -3.50
N LEU A 453 4.96 18.33 -3.76
CA LEU A 453 4.95 19.65 -3.16
C LEU A 453 3.74 19.81 -2.24
N PHE A 454 3.82 20.77 -1.32
CA PHE A 454 2.69 21.23 -0.51
C PHE A 454 2.46 22.69 -0.83
N ILE A 455 1.34 22.97 -1.47
CA ILE A 455 1.02 24.30 -2.02
C ILE A 455 -0.11 24.93 -1.21
N PRO A 456 -0.15 26.27 -1.10
CA PRO A 456 -1.29 26.95 -0.52
C PRO A 456 -2.50 26.85 -1.46
N ALA A 457 -3.67 26.59 -0.88
CA ALA A 457 -4.92 26.47 -1.61
C ALA A 457 -6.10 26.92 -0.75
N TYR A 458 -7.18 27.34 -1.39
CA TYR A 458 -8.48 27.52 -0.75
C TYR A 458 -9.27 26.22 -0.81
N LYS A 459 -9.75 25.78 0.36
CA LYS A 459 -10.68 24.66 0.52
C LYS A 459 -12.09 25.23 0.69
N PHE A 460 -12.92 25.09 -0.33
CA PHE A 460 -14.33 25.49 -0.31
C PHE A 460 -15.19 24.35 0.23
N PRO A 461 -15.86 24.51 1.39
CA PRO A 461 -16.75 23.48 1.90
C PRO A 461 -18.04 23.42 1.08
N VAL A 462 -18.55 22.22 0.83
CA VAL A 462 -19.89 22.02 0.27
C VAL A 462 -20.92 22.20 1.37
N THR A 463 -21.78 23.22 1.25
CA THR A 463 -22.76 23.62 2.28
C THR A 463 -24.18 23.18 1.96
N GLY A 464 -24.46 22.78 0.72
CA GLY A 464 -25.78 22.37 0.31
C GLY A 464 -25.75 21.50 -0.94
N MET A 465 -26.49 20.40 -0.90
CA MET A 465 -26.49 19.38 -1.93
C MET A 465 -27.86 18.70 -2.02
N PRO A 466 -28.38 18.38 -3.21
CA PRO A 466 -29.66 17.69 -3.37
C PRO A 466 -29.64 16.28 -2.75
N GLU A 467 -30.70 15.90 -2.02
CA GLU A 467 -30.84 14.60 -1.34
C GLU A 467 -30.80 13.39 -2.30
N GLU A 468 -31.10 13.64 -3.58
CA GLU A 468 -31.24 12.64 -4.62
C GLU A 468 -29.90 12.18 -5.21
N ILE A 469 -28.81 12.87 -4.89
CA ILE A 469 -27.49 12.51 -5.38
C ILE A 469 -26.80 11.66 -4.32
N ASP A 470 -26.56 10.41 -4.67
CA ASP A 470 -25.52 9.60 -4.06
C ASP A 470 -24.19 10.01 -4.74
N TYR A 471 -23.71 11.22 -4.46
CA TYR A 471 -22.61 11.90 -5.18
C TYR A 471 -21.24 11.32 -4.85
N TYR A 472 -21.16 9.98 -4.72
CA TYR A 472 -20.13 9.18 -4.07
C TYR A 472 -20.22 9.25 -2.55
N SER A 473 -20.20 8.08 -1.89
CA SER A 473 -20.19 7.92 -0.44
C SER A 473 -19.20 8.90 0.22
N ASN A 474 -19.77 9.98 0.78
CA ASN A 474 -19.30 10.86 1.88
C ASN A 474 -17.85 11.44 1.85
N SER A 475 -17.03 11.26 0.81
CA SER A 475 -15.57 11.58 0.84
C SER A 475 -15.13 12.89 0.17
N ASN A 476 -15.96 13.50 -0.70
CA ASN A 476 -15.58 14.73 -1.43
C ASN A 476 -16.44 15.94 -1.03
N ARG A 477 -16.35 16.36 0.23
CA ARG A 477 -17.10 17.51 0.75
C ARG A 477 -16.46 18.87 0.45
N ASN A 478 -15.38 18.90 -0.32
CA ASN A 478 -14.62 20.13 -0.54
C ASN A 478 -14.18 20.29 -1.99
N ILE A 479 -14.12 21.54 -2.44
CA ILE A 479 -13.46 21.94 -3.69
C ILE A 479 -12.15 22.64 -3.35
N ILE A 480 -11.04 22.11 -3.87
CA ILE A 480 -9.70 22.66 -3.64
C ILE A 480 -9.26 23.51 -4.83
N VAL A 481 -8.85 24.74 -4.55
CA VAL A 481 -8.36 25.70 -5.57
C VAL A 481 -7.00 26.27 -5.12
N PRO A 482 -5.90 25.98 -5.84
CA PRO A 482 -4.59 26.60 -5.56
C PRO A 482 -4.67 28.11 -5.58
N VAL A 483 -3.83 28.77 -4.78
CA VAL A 483 -3.73 30.24 -4.82
C VAL A 483 -2.48 30.73 -5.53
N ILE A 484 -1.58 29.84 -5.95
CA ILE A 484 -0.37 30.23 -6.69
C ILE A 484 -0.72 30.48 -8.16
N LYS A 485 -0.36 31.66 -8.69
CA LYS A 485 -0.70 32.08 -10.06
C LYS A 485 -0.26 31.08 -11.12
N ASP A 486 0.96 30.55 -10.99
CA ASP A 486 1.51 29.59 -11.94
C ASP A 486 0.57 28.41 -12.15
N LEU A 487 -0.09 27.94 -11.09
CA LEU A 487 -0.97 26.77 -11.11
C LEU A 487 -2.38 27.05 -11.64
N LEU A 488 -2.74 28.31 -11.85
CA LEU A 488 -4.07 28.73 -12.31
C LEU A 488 -4.09 29.04 -13.81
N ILE A 489 -2.95 28.95 -14.49
CA ILE A 489 -2.86 29.21 -15.93
C ILE A 489 -3.68 28.13 -16.65
N ASN A 490 -4.71 28.58 -17.37
CA ASN A 490 -5.70 27.78 -18.09
C ASN A 490 -5.05 26.59 -18.81
N LYS A 491 -5.25 25.38 -18.27
CA LYS A 491 -5.39 24.20 -19.14
C LYS A 491 -6.52 24.54 -20.09
N ASN A 492 -6.23 24.67 -21.38
CA ASN A 492 -7.23 25.01 -22.38
C ASN A 492 -8.42 24.05 -22.25
N GLU A 493 -9.64 24.52 -22.53
CA GLU A 493 -10.85 23.69 -22.54
C GLU A 493 -10.73 22.45 -23.47
N ASP A 494 -9.72 22.44 -24.34
CA ASP A 494 -9.40 21.36 -25.28
C ASP A 494 -8.44 20.29 -24.71
N ASP A 495 -7.81 20.51 -23.56
CA ASP A 495 -7.07 19.42 -22.89
C ASP A 495 -8.10 18.48 -22.26
N PRO A 496 -8.19 17.21 -22.71
CA PRO A 496 -9.11 16.27 -22.09
C PRO A 496 -8.78 16.21 -20.60
N PRO A 497 -9.81 16.22 -19.70
CA PRO A 497 -9.58 16.12 -18.28
C PRO A 497 -8.66 14.94 -18.01
N ASN A 498 -7.64 15.15 -17.18
CA ASN A 498 -6.75 14.08 -16.74
C ASN A 498 -7.64 12.90 -16.34
N PRO A 499 -7.56 11.73 -17.00
CA PRO A 499 -8.43 10.60 -16.69
C PRO A 499 -8.05 10.12 -15.30
N TYR A 500 -8.63 10.75 -14.30
CA TYR A 500 -8.67 10.18 -12.97
C TYR A 500 -9.42 8.87 -13.12
N ILE A 501 -8.87 7.84 -12.48
CA ILE A 501 -9.36 6.47 -12.44
C ILE A 501 -10.67 6.46 -11.65
N GLY A 502 -11.73 7.04 -12.22
CA GLY A 502 -13.05 6.49 -12.05
C GLY A 502 -12.99 5.15 -12.75
N PHE A 503 -13.16 4.05 -12.01
CA PHE A 503 -13.53 2.79 -12.62
C PHE A 503 -14.92 2.98 -13.24
N GLU A 504 -15.01 3.70 -14.36
CA GLU A 504 -16.04 3.39 -15.33
C GLU A 504 -15.74 1.96 -15.73
N ARG A 505 -16.64 1.08 -15.32
CA ARG A 505 -16.71 -0.28 -15.81
C ARG A 505 -16.90 -0.16 -17.31
N ILE A 506 -15.80 -0.21 -18.05
CA ILE A 506 -15.82 -0.37 -19.50
C ILE A 506 -16.41 -1.75 -19.70
N ASP A 507 -17.73 -1.81 -19.89
CA ASP A 507 -18.35 -3.00 -20.42
C ASP A 507 -17.73 -3.20 -21.81
N SER A 508 -16.95 -4.26 -21.94
CA SER A 508 -16.27 -4.61 -23.17
C SER A 508 -17.32 -4.75 -24.26
N GLU A 509 -17.37 -3.79 -25.20
CA GLU A 509 -18.00 -4.02 -26.48
C GLU A 509 -17.36 -5.30 -27.06
N SER A 510 -18.20 -6.31 -27.21
CA SER A 510 -17.85 -7.58 -27.83
C SER A 510 -17.33 -7.31 -29.23
N TYR A 511 -16.00 -7.32 -29.40
CA TYR A 511 -15.41 -7.48 -30.72
C TYR A 511 -15.85 -8.86 -31.25
N ASP A 512 -16.79 -8.82 -32.18
CA ASP A 512 -17.21 -9.98 -32.96
C ASP A 512 -16.06 -10.36 -33.90
N ILE A 513 -15.11 -11.15 -33.36
CA ILE A 513 -14.07 -11.77 -34.16
C ILE A 513 -14.72 -12.93 -34.89
N GLY A 514 -15.22 -12.64 -36.10
CA GLY A 514 -15.74 -13.65 -37.02
C GLY A 514 -14.69 -14.74 -37.27
N LEU A 515 -14.84 -15.88 -36.61
CA LEU A 515 -14.09 -17.09 -36.90
C LEU A 515 -14.58 -17.66 -38.23
N PRO A 516 -13.72 -17.86 -39.24
CA PRO A 516 -14.13 -18.50 -40.48
C PRO A 516 -14.47 -19.97 -40.23
N ALA A 517 -15.59 -20.39 -40.80
CA ALA A 517 -16.05 -21.77 -40.78
C ALA A 517 -15.00 -22.71 -41.41
N ILE A 518 -14.60 -23.73 -40.66
CA ILE A 518 -13.86 -24.87 -41.19
C ILE A 518 -14.91 -25.85 -41.74
N ALA A 519 -14.99 -25.95 -43.06
CA ALA A 519 -15.68 -27.03 -43.75
C ALA A 519 -14.74 -28.25 -43.85
N GLU A 520 -15.34 -29.44 -43.88
CA GLU A 520 -14.74 -30.80 -43.92
C GLU A 520 -13.54 -30.99 -44.85
#